data_AF-A0A9P1GR84-F1
#
_entry.id   AF-A0A9P1GR84-F1
#
_cell.length_a   1.000
_cell.length_b   1.000
_cell.length_c   1.000
_cell.angle_alpha   90.00
_cell.angle_beta   90.00
_cell.angle_gamma   90.00
#
_symmetry.space_group_name_H-M   'P 1'
#
loop_
_entity.id
_entity.type
_entity.pdbx_description
1 polymer ?
#
loop_
_entity_poly.entity_id
_entity_poly.type
_entity_poly.pdbx_seq_one_letter_code
_entity_poly.pdbx_strand_id
1 'polypeptide(L)'
;MALLRDAGSDTQSIFSSEELEGLILKDKKAFLKTKCAECAGSCGLAKKYKETMAVIVKSMMDTFWCRDCGRVLCDSHRYQHTCERLDALKERNAKITKEALLEQLREDEARKEAQEAAAKAEERRAAEKLEEEKSRRKNQRKLLAHKAKQVESFIQQRSRDTDGLRPAVHNKLLDLYPRVKRLSLALYNQFEHPDSTEVGGPDWEEVKEIYAEARELTNMIVMTENGPLDMRNPWDPPDPEAQEAPMEGA
;
A
#
# COMPACT_ATOMS: atom_id res chain seq x y z
N MET A 1 -44.96 27.06 49.92
CA MET A 1 -43.64 27.34 50.53
C MET A 1 -42.58 26.96 49.52
N ALA A 2 -41.99 27.96 48.88
CA ALA A 2 -40.89 27.80 47.94
C ALA A 2 -39.61 27.51 48.73
N LEU A 3 -39.02 26.33 48.54
CA LEU A 3 -37.65 26.06 48.98
C LEU A 3 -36.72 26.37 47.82
N LEU A 4 -36.01 27.48 47.99
CA LEU A 4 -34.90 27.96 47.20
C LEU A 4 -33.91 26.81 46.96
N ARG A 5 -33.75 26.42 45.70
CA ARG A 5 -32.56 25.71 45.23
C ARG A 5 -31.41 26.70 45.35
N ASP A 6 -30.53 26.47 46.33
CA ASP A 6 -29.27 27.18 46.42
C ASP A 6 -28.46 26.94 45.14
N ALA A 7 -28.28 28.03 44.40
CA ALA A 7 -27.32 28.15 43.33
C ALA A 7 -25.91 28.29 43.94
N GLY A 8 -25.32 27.16 44.33
CA GLY A 8 -23.89 27.04 44.62
C GLY A 8 -23.18 26.44 43.41
N SER A 9 -22.78 27.27 42.44
CA SER A 9 -21.95 26.86 41.31
C SER A 9 -20.49 26.67 41.75
N ASP A 10 -20.24 25.65 42.56
CA ASP A 10 -18.91 25.04 42.62
C ASP A 10 -18.87 23.97 41.53
N THR A 11 -18.06 24.23 40.51
CA THR A 11 -17.79 23.36 39.35
C THR A 11 -17.88 21.87 39.70
N GLN A 12 -18.95 21.19 39.24
CA GLN A 12 -19.02 19.73 39.28
C GLN A 12 -17.88 19.18 38.43
N SER A 13 -16.84 18.65 39.07
CA SER A 13 -15.67 18.10 38.42
C SER A 13 -16.05 16.84 37.64
N ILE A 14 -16.13 16.98 36.32
CA ILE A 14 -16.31 15.90 35.35
C ILE A 14 -14.93 15.37 35.00
N PHE A 15 -14.73 14.06 35.14
CA PHE A 15 -13.47 13.40 34.81
C PHE A 15 -13.67 12.46 33.62
N SER A 16 -12.73 12.48 32.67
CA SER A 16 -12.52 11.36 31.75
C SER A 16 -11.92 10.16 32.49
N SER A 17 -12.01 8.98 31.87
CA SER A 17 -11.44 7.73 32.42
C SER A 17 -9.95 7.91 32.72
N GLU A 18 -9.20 8.49 31.77
CA GLU A 18 -7.75 8.67 31.86
C GLU A 18 -7.35 9.68 32.95
N GLU A 19 -8.12 10.77 33.10
CA GLU A 19 -7.88 11.77 34.14
C GLU A 19 -8.14 11.20 35.54
N LEU A 20 -9.22 10.42 35.71
CA LEU A 20 -9.55 9.83 37.00
C LEU A 20 -8.56 8.71 37.38
N GLU A 21 -8.17 7.87 36.43
CA GLU A 21 -7.11 6.88 36.63
C GLU A 21 -5.77 7.53 36.99
N GLY A 22 -5.41 8.60 36.28
CA GLY A 22 -4.23 9.40 36.55
C GLY A 22 -4.26 10.00 37.95
N LEU A 23 -5.42 10.51 38.38
CA LEU A 23 -5.62 11.06 39.71
C LEU A 23 -5.47 9.99 40.80
N ILE A 24 -6.08 8.82 40.64
CA ILE A 24 -6.01 7.72 41.61
C ILE A 24 -4.58 7.19 41.77
N LEU A 25 -3.86 7.00 40.66
CA LEU A 25 -2.54 6.38 40.65
C LEU A 25 -1.40 7.34 41.02
N LYS A 26 -1.46 8.59 40.54
CA LYS A 26 -0.37 9.57 40.73
C LYS A 26 -0.57 10.45 41.95
N ASP A 27 -1.81 10.82 42.28
CA ASP A 27 -2.14 11.67 43.42
C ASP A 27 -3.38 11.19 44.17
N LYS A 28 -3.23 10.04 44.85
CA LYS A 28 -4.29 9.46 45.68
C LYS A 28 -4.83 10.46 46.72
N LYS A 29 -4.01 11.39 47.22
CA LYS A 29 -4.47 12.40 48.19
C LYS A 29 -5.44 13.39 47.54
N ALA A 30 -5.22 13.79 46.29
CA ALA A 30 -6.16 14.59 45.53
C ALA A 30 -7.44 13.82 45.20
N PHE A 31 -7.35 12.54 44.82
CA PHE A 31 -8.54 11.69 44.64
C PHE A 31 -9.40 11.61 45.91
N LEU A 32 -8.78 11.46 47.10
CA LEU A 32 -9.51 11.44 48.38
C LEU A 32 -10.12 12.80 48.76
N LYS A 33 -9.80 13.88 48.04
CA LYS A 33 -10.46 15.19 48.22
C LYS A 33 -11.60 15.39 47.21
N THR A 34 -11.72 14.53 46.22
CA THR A 34 -12.82 14.59 45.24
C THR A 34 -14.14 14.34 45.93
N LYS A 35 -15.03 15.32 45.82
CA LYS A 35 -16.37 15.27 46.41
C LYS A 35 -17.31 14.51 45.49
N CYS A 36 -18.26 13.78 46.07
CA CYS A 36 -19.37 13.22 45.32
C CYS A 36 -20.18 14.36 44.67
N ALA A 37 -20.48 14.25 43.38
CA ALA A 37 -21.15 15.29 42.62
C ALA A 37 -22.57 15.63 43.13
N GLU A 38 -23.28 14.66 43.71
CA GLU A 38 -24.64 14.86 44.26
C GLU A 38 -24.65 15.34 45.73
N CYS A 39 -23.67 14.91 46.54
CA CYS A 39 -23.68 15.13 48.00
C CYS A 39 -22.64 16.15 48.47
N ALA A 40 -21.82 16.68 47.55
CA ALA A 40 -20.69 17.56 47.80
C ALA A 40 -19.69 17.08 48.90
N GLY A 41 -19.63 15.77 49.15
CA GLY A 41 -18.70 15.14 50.10
C GLY A 41 -19.27 14.79 51.48
N SER A 42 -20.56 15.06 51.76
CA SER A 42 -21.22 14.70 53.03
C SER A 42 -21.28 13.18 53.29
N CYS A 43 -21.23 12.39 52.23
CA CYS A 43 -21.43 10.94 52.21
C CYS A 43 -20.13 10.11 52.34
N GLY A 44 -18.96 10.76 52.48
CA GLY A 44 -17.74 10.08 52.95
C GLY A 44 -17.02 9.13 51.97
N LEU A 45 -17.21 9.27 50.66
CA LEU A 45 -16.50 8.48 49.61
C LEU A 45 -14.99 8.36 49.90
N ALA A 46 -14.36 9.48 50.28
CA ALA A 46 -12.96 9.58 50.66
C ALA A 46 -12.55 8.69 51.84
N LYS A 47 -13.44 8.44 52.81
CA LYS A 47 -13.11 7.67 54.01
C LYS A 47 -12.93 6.19 53.69
N LYS A 48 -13.73 5.66 52.77
CA LYS A 48 -13.73 4.24 52.38
C LYS A 48 -12.42 3.80 51.71
N TYR A 49 -11.84 4.64 50.86
CA TYR A 49 -10.65 4.31 50.08
C TYR A 49 -9.33 4.83 50.69
N LYS A 50 -9.37 5.38 51.90
CA LYS A 50 -8.18 5.94 52.58
C LYS A 50 -7.10 4.89 52.76
N GLU A 51 -7.46 3.70 53.20
CA GLU A 51 -6.54 2.58 53.50
C GLU A 51 -6.36 1.61 52.32
N THR A 52 -7.22 1.68 51.29
CA THR A 52 -7.16 0.82 50.11
C THR A 52 -6.01 1.19 49.16
N MET A 53 -5.23 0.23 48.66
CA MET A 53 -4.15 0.52 47.71
C MET A 53 -4.69 1.16 46.41
N ALA A 54 -3.95 2.12 45.84
CA ALA A 54 -4.38 2.88 44.66
C ALA A 54 -4.73 1.99 43.44
N VAL A 55 -4.00 0.88 43.26
CA VAL A 55 -4.26 -0.10 42.20
C VAL A 55 -5.62 -0.78 42.36
N ILE A 56 -6.03 -1.06 43.60
CA ILE A 56 -7.34 -1.66 43.90
C ILE A 56 -8.46 -0.63 43.71
N VAL A 57 -8.21 0.63 44.09
CA VAL A 57 -9.16 1.73 43.84
C VAL A 57 -9.37 1.93 42.34
N LYS A 58 -8.30 1.84 41.53
CA LYS A 58 -8.37 1.88 40.07
C LYS A 58 -9.24 0.76 39.51
N SER A 59 -9.04 -0.49 39.95
CA SER A 59 -9.86 -1.62 39.46
C SER A 59 -11.33 -1.53 39.88
N MET A 60 -11.65 -0.68 40.87
CA MET A 60 -13.01 -0.43 41.34
C MET A 60 -13.58 0.90 40.82
N MET A 61 -12.98 1.53 39.82
CA MET A 61 -13.39 2.86 39.35
C MET A 61 -14.87 2.90 38.94
N ASP A 62 -15.37 1.84 38.30
CA ASP A 62 -16.78 1.72 37.92
C ASP A 62 -17.72 1.85 39.12
N THR A 63 -17.28 1.53 40.34
CA THR A 63 -18.09 1.54 41.57
C THR A 63 -18.41 2.93 42.12
N PHE A 64 -17.74 3.97 41.65
CA PHE A 64 -17.94 5.34 42.12
C PHE A 64 -17.84 6.39 41.01
N TRP A 65 -17.69 5.98 39.74
CA TRP A 65 -17.62 6.89 38.60
C TRP A 65 -18.65 6.46 37.55
N CYS A 66 -19.40 7.44 37.03
CA CYS A 66 -20.30 7.20 35.91
C CYS A 66 -19.56 7.43 34.59
N ARG A 67 -19.44 6.38 33.78
CA ARG A 67 -18.72 6.40 32.50
C ARG A 67 -19.29 7.39 31.49
N ASP A 68 -20.61 7.63 31.54
CA ASP A 68 -21.29 8.46 30.53
C ASP A 68 -21.22 9.96 30.86
N CYS A 69 -21.41 10.34 32.13
CA CYS A 69 -21.40 11.74 32.57
C CYS A 69 -20.10 12.17 33.23
N GLY A 70 -19.17 11.25 33.49
CA GLY A 70 -17.86 11.52 34.08
C GLY A 70 -17.89 11.96 35.55
N ARG A 71 -19.05 11.88 36.22
CA ARG A 71 -19.23 12.32 37.61
C ARG A 71 -18.77 11.24 38.58
N VAL A 72 -18.10 11.67 39.66
CA VAL A 72 -17.76 10.82 40.80
C VAL A 72 -18.90 10.84 41.82
N LEU A 73 -19.37 9.67 42.22
CA LEU A 73 -20.57 9.44 43.03
C LEU A 73 -20.23 8.50 44.20
N CYS A 74 -20.84 8.73 45.36
CA CYS A 74 -20.76 7.74 46.44
C CYS A 74 -21.65 6.52 46.16
N ASP A 75 -21.45 5.45 46.91
CA ASP A 75 -22.24 4.21 46.78
C ASP A 75 -23.75 4.48 46.78
N SER A 76 -24.26 5.30 47.70
CA SER A 76 -25.69 5.61 47.81
C SER A 76 -26.23 6.37 46.60
N HIS A 77 -25.49 7.38 46.12
CA HIS A 77 -25.92 8.18 44.98
C HIS A 77 -25.66 7.49 43.65
N ARG A 78 -24.72 6.56 43.55
CA ARG A 78 -24.47 5.83 42.30
C ARG A 78 -25.69 5.01 41.88
N TYR A 79 -26.33 4.32 42.82
CA TYR A 79 -27.53 3.52 42.51
C TYR A 79 -28.77 4.38 42.24
N GLN A 80 -28.79 5.63 42.69
CA GLN A 80 -29.91 6.55 42.53
C GLN A 80 -29.65 7.62 41.45
N HIS A 81 -28.44 7.65 40.87
CA HIS A 81 -28.05 8.67 39.92
C HIS A 81 -28.74 8.46 38.58
N THR A 82 -29.50 9.46 38.18
CA THR A 82 -30.05 9.59 36.82
C THR A 82 -29.03 10.34 35.98
N CYS A 83 -28.39 9.62 35.06
CA CYS A 83 -27.41 10.22 34.15
C CYS A 83 -28.15 11.00 33.05
N GLU A 84 -28.13 12.32 33.14
CA GLU A 84 -28.77 13.23 32.18
C GLU A 84 -28.34 12.95 30.72
N ARG A 85 -27.09 12.51 30.51
CA ARG A 85 -26.60 12.11 29.18
C ARG A 85 -27.25 10.82 28.68
N LEU A 86 -27.37 9.81 29.55
CA LEU A 86 -28.07 8.58 29.20
C LEU A 86 -29.57 8.82 29.02
N ASP A 87 -30.17 9.70 29.81
CA ASP A 87 -31.59 10.03 29.67
C ASP A 87 -31.86 10.84 28.40
N ALA A 88 -31.00 11.79 28.06
CA ALA A 88 -31.05 12.48 26.77
C ALA A 88 -30.83 11.53 25.58
N LEU A 89 -29.95 10.54 25.72
CA LEU A 89 -29.76 9.49 24.71
C LEU A 89 -30.99 8.57 24.60
N LYS A 90 -31.60 8.17 25.71
CA LYS A 90 -32.83 7.38 25.73
C LYS A 90 -33.99 8.16 25.11
N GLU A 91 -34.11 9.44 25.40
CA GLU A 91 -35.16 10.30 24.82
C GLU A 91 -34.95 10.49 23.31
N ARG A 92 -33.70 10.67 22.87
CA ARG A 92 -33.36 10.70 21.43
C ARG A 92 -33.66 9.36 20.76
N ASN A 93 -33.26 8.25 21.37
CA ASN A 93 -33.49 6.91 20.84
C ASN A 93 -34.97 6.53 20.82
N ALA A 94 -35.75 6.97 21.81
CA ALA A 94 -37.21 6.78 21.84
C ALA A 94 -37.93 7.55 20.72
N LYS A 95 -37.31 8.62 20.20
CA LYS A 95 -37.82 9.39 19.05
C LYS A 95 -37.40 8.81 17.70
N ILE A 96 -36.47 7.86 17.65
CA ILE A 96 -36.10 7.16 16.42
C ILE A 96 -37.19 6.12 16.13
N THR A 97 -37.90 6.30 15.02
CA THR A 97 -38.91 5.34 14.57
C THR A 97 -38.22 4.07 14.07
N LYS A 98 -38.90 2.93 14.21
CA LYS A 98 -38.43 1.64 13.68
C LYS A 98 -38.11 1.72 12.18
N GLU A 99 -38.86 2.53 11.43
CA GLU A 99 -38.66 2.78 10.01
C GLU A 99 -37.37 3.56 9.74
N ALA A 100 -37.07 4.61 10.52
CA ALA A 100 -35.83 5.37 10.38
C ALA A 100 -34.58 4.52 10.68
N LEU A 101 -34.69 3.61 11.67
CA LEU A 101 -33.59 2.71 12.03
C LEU A 101 -33.34 1.64 10.94
N LEU A 102 -34.41 1.14 10.31
CA LEU A 102 -34.31 0.22 9.17
C LEU A 102 -33.76 0.91 7.91
N GLU A 103 -34.08 2.19 7.70
CA GLU A 103 -33.52 2.95 6.57
C GLU A 103 -32.02 3.22 6.77
N GLN A 104 -31.61 3.62 7.98
CA GLN A 104 -30.18 3.78 8.30
C GLN A 104 -29.38 2.49 8.11
N LEU A 105 -29.93 1.34 8.51
CA LEU A 105 -29.27 0.05 8.28
C LEU A 105 -29.14 -0.26 6.79
N ARG A 106 -30.17 0.03 5.98
CA ARG A 106 -30.11 -0.15 4.52
C ARG A 106 -29.11 0.79 3.85
N GLU A 107 -29.03 2.05 4.28
CA GLU A 107 -28.04 3.02 3.79
C GLU A 107 -26.61 2.60 4.18
N ASP A 108 -26.39 2.11 5.40
CA ASP A 108 -25.09 1.64 5.86
C ASP A 108 -24.67 0.33 5.17
N GLU A 109 -25.61 -0.59 4.92
CA GLU A 109 -25.37 -1.79 4.11
C GLU A 109 -25.00 -1.41 2.67
N ALA A 110 -25.78 -0.53 2.02
CA ALA A 110 -25.48 -0.06 0.68
C ALA A 110 -24.12 0.65 0.59
N ARG A 111 -23.74 1.42 1.62
CA ARG A 111 -22.42 2.05 1.70
C ARG A 111 -21.30 1.03 1.87
N LYS A 112 -21.49 0.01 2.71
CA LYS A 112 -20.51 -1.07 2.87
C LYS A 112 -20.34 -1.87 1.58
N GLU A 113 -21.44 -2.25 0.94
CA GLU A 113 -21.40 -2.95 -0.35
C GLU A 113 -20.70 -2.12 -1.42
N ALA A 114 -20.96 -0.81 -1.49
CA ALA A 114 -20.27 0.09 -2.42
C ALA A 114 -18.76 0.19 -2.13
N GLN A 115 -18.36 0.20 -0.85
CA GLN A 115 -16.95 0.21 -0.44
C GLN A 115 -16.25 -1.12 -0.76
N GLU A 116 -16.89 -2.25 -0.49
CA GLU A 116 -16.36 -3.58 -0.83
C GLU A 116 -16.24 -3.77 -2.34
N ALA A 117 -17.24 -3.32 -3.11
CA ALA A 117 -17.18 -3.33 -4.56
C ALA A 117 -16.04 -2.47 -5.11
N ALA A 118 -15.81 -1.29 -4.51
CA ALA A 118 -14.70 -0.41 -4.87
C ALA A 118 -13.33 -1.05 -4.56
N ALA A 119 -13.16 -1.63 -3.36
CA ALA A 119 -11.93 -2.32 -2.97
C ALA A 119 -11.63 -3.50 -3.90
N LYS A 120 -12.64 -4.31 -4.23
CA LYS A 120 -12.51 -5.43 -5.18
C LYS A 120 -12.25 -4.97 -6.62
N ALA A 121 -12.71 -3.78 -7.00
CA ALA A 121 -12.36 -3.18 -8.29
C ALA A 121 -10.91 -2.71 -8.33
N GLU A 122 -10.40 -2.13 -7.23
CA GLU A 122 -9.00 -1.73 -7.09
C GLU A 122 -8.06 -2.93 -7.11
N GLU A 123 -8.39 -4.01 -6.40
CA GLU A 123 -7.62 -5.26 -6.41
C GLU A 123 -7.53 -5.86 -7.83
N ARG A 124 -8.65 -5.87 -8.58
CA ARG A 124 -8.64 -6.31 -9.98
C ARG A 124 -7.76 -5.45 -10.87
N ARG A 125 -7.84 -4.12 -10.74
CA ARG A 125 -6.97 -3.20 -11.49
C ARG A 125 -5.49 -3.38 -11.15
N ALA A 126 -5.17 -3.65 -9.88
CA ALA A 126 -3.80 -3.92 -9.46
C ALA A 126 -3.28 -5.24 -10.04
N ALA A 127 -4.11 -6.29 -10.03
CA ALA A 127 -3.78 -7.57 -10.63
C ALA A 127 -3.59 -7.48 -12.15
N GLU A 128 -4.49 -6.79 -12.85
CA GLU A 128 -4.40 -6.55 -14.30
C GLU A 128 -3.11 -5.82 -14.66
N LYS A 129 -2.74 -4.75 -13.95
CA LYS A 129 -1.46 -4.05 -14.15
C LYS A 129 -0.25 -4.97 -13.98
N LEU A 130 -0.28 -5.83 -12.98
CA LEU A 130 0.83 -6.76 -12.70
C LEU A 130 0.96 -7.83 -13.79
N GLU A 131 -0.17 -8.29 -14.34
CA GLU A 131 -0.20 -9.20 -15.48
C GLU A 131 0.26 -8.52 -16.79
N GLU A 132 -0.19 -7.30 -17.04
CA GLU A 132 0.27 -6.47 -18.17
C GLU A 132 1.78 -6.23 -18.11
N GLU A 133 2.33 -5.90 -16.94
CA GLU A 133 3.77 -5.73 -16.77
C GLU A 133 4.54 -7.03 -17.03
N LYS A 134 4.05 -8.17 -16.54
CA LYS A 134 4.65 -9.49 -16.81
C LYS A 134 4.62 -9.81 -18.30
N SER A 135 3.48 -9.59 -18.95
CA SER A 135 3.31 -9.80 -20.40
C SER A 135 4.24 -8.90 -21.20
N ARG A 136 4.32 -7.60 -20.86
CA ARG A 136 5.23 -6.62 -21.48
C ARG A 136 6.69 -7.06 -21.36
N ARG A 137 7.14 -7.42 -20.16
CA ARG A 137 8.51 -7.91 -19.92
C ARG A 137 8.82 -9.18 -20.73
N LYS A 138 7.87 -10.12 -20.82
CA LYS A 138 8.03 -11.34 -21.62
C LYS A 138 8.14 -11.03 -23.11
N ASN A 139 7.30 -10.13 -23.64
CA ASN A 139 7.34 -9.73 -25.04
C ASN A 139 8.64 -9.00 -25.39
N GLN A 140 9.13 -8.15 -24.50
CA GLN A 140 10.42 -7.49 -24.68
C GLN A 140 11.58 -8.51 -24.67
N ARG A 141 11.56 -9.54 -23.78
CA ARG A 141 12.57 -10.62 -23.77
C ARG A 141 12.59 -11.39 -25.10
N LYS A 142 11.39 -11.69 -25.61
CA LYS A 142 11.20 -12.32 -26.91
C LYS A 142 11.84 -11.49 -28.04
N LEU A 143 11.66 -10.17 -28.02
CA LEU A 143 12.26 -9.26 -29.01
C LEU A 143 13.78 -9.35 -29.00
N LEU A 144 14.44 -9.29 -27.83
CA LEU A 144 15.89 -9.42 -27.74
C LEU A 144 16.39 -10.78 -28.24
N ALA A 145 15.74 -11.86 -27.84
CA ALA A 145 16.08 -13.21 -28.28
C ALA A 145 15.99 -13.33 -29.82
N HIS A 146 14.95 -12.76 -30.41
CA HIS A 146 14.78 -12.75 -31.86
C HIS A 146 15.83 -11.89 -32.58
N LYS A 147 16.13 -10.70 -32.06
CA LYS A 147 17.19 -9.83 -32.60
C LYS A 147 18.56 -10.53 -32.55
N ALA A 148 18.91 -11.15 -31.42
CA ALA A 148 20.14 -11.93 -31.27
C ALA A 148 20.20 -13.11 -32.25
N LYS A 149 19.06 -13.79 -32.49
CA LYS A 149 18.95 -14.86 -33.48
C LYS A 149 19.19 -14.37 -34.90
N GLN A 150 18.76 -13.16 -35.23
CA GLN A 150 19.02 -12.54 -36.53
C GLN A 150 20.52 -12.23 -36.72
N VAL A 151 21.19 -11.72 -35.69
CA VAL A 151 22.66 -11.50 -35.71
C VAL A 151 23.40 -12.83 -35.87
N GLU A 152 23.01 -13.87 -35.11
CA GLU A 152 23.60 -15.21 -35.24
C GLU A 152 23.45 -15.76 -36.65
N SER A 153 22.23 -15.71 -37.21
CA SER A 153 21.94 -16.19 -38.56
C SER A 153 22.74 -15.43 -39.61
N PHE A 154 22.88 -14.11 -39.45
CA PHE A 154 23.68 -13.26 -40.32
C PHE A 154 25.17 -13.67 -40.33
N ILE A 155 25.77 -13.81 -39.15
CA ILE A 155 27.18 -14.20 -39.04
C ILE A 155 27.38 -15.61 -39.58
N GLN A 156 26.47 -16.54 -39.28
CA GLN A 156 26.52 -17.92 -39.80
C GLN A 156 26.44 -17.96 -41.32
N GLN A 157 25.55 -17.17 -41.92
CA GLN A 157 25.39 -17.12 -43.37
C GLN A 157 26.65 -16.56 -44.02
N ARG A 158 27.17 -15.45 -43.49
CA ARG A 158 28.38 -14.80 -44.02
C ARG A 158 29.65 -15.60 -43.79
N SER A 159 29.73 -16.37 -42.71
CA SER A 159 30.86 -17.27 -42.49
C SER A 159 30.82 -18.46 -43.44
N ARG A 160 29.64 -18.87 -43.94
CA ARG A 160 29.53 -19.99 -44.92
C ARG A 160 29.72 -19.54 -46.35
N ASP A 161 29.31 -18.32 -46.67
CA ASP A 161 29.46 -17.71 -47.99
C ASP A 161 30.86 -17.09 -48.13
N THR A 162 31.84 -17.91 -48.49
CA THR A 162 33.25 -17.51 -48.61
C THR A 162 33.55 -16.68 -49.84
N ASP A 163 32.61 -16.59 -50.78
CA ASP A 163 32.82 -15.93 -52.06
C ASP A 163 33.02 -14.42 -51.86
N GLY A 164 34.23 -13.94 -52.21
CA GLY A 164 34.60 -12.53 -52.09
C GLY A 164 35.09 -12.08 -50.70
N LEU A 165 35.15 -12.97 -49.70
CA LEU A 165 35.68 -12.63 -48.37
C LEU A 165 37.19 -12.87 -48.29
N ARG A 166 37.91 -11.89 -47.74
CA ARG A 166 39.33 -12.08 -47.38
C ARG A 166 39.45 -13.14 -46.28
N PRO A 167 40.44 -14.04 -46.31
CA PRO A 167 40.60 -15.10 -45.30
C PRO A 167 40.62 -14.58 -43.85
N ALA A 168 41.23 -13.41 -43.61
CA ALA A 168 41.25 -12.78 -42.29
C ALA A 168 39.85 -12.37 -41.79
N VAL A 169 38.96 -11.95 -42.69
CA VAL A 169 37.57 -11.58 -42.36
C VAL A 169 36.76 -12.85 -42.08
N HIS A 170 36.91 -13.88 -42.92
CA HIS A 170 36.24 -15.16 -42.73
C HIS A 170 36.61 -15.80 -41.37
N ASN A 171 37.88 -15.84 -41.01
CA ASN A 171 38.33 -16.40 -39.72
C ASN A 171 37.74 -15.63 -38.53
N LYS A 172 37.70 -14.29 -38.59
CA LYS A 172 37.06 -13.48 -37.55
C LYS A 172 35.56 -13.77 -37.42
N LEU A 173 34.84 -13.94 -38.52
CA LEU A 173 33.42 -14.31 -38.47
C LEU A 173 33.21 -15.70 -37.83
N LEU A 174 34.12 -16.65 -38.08
CA LEU A 174 34.10 -17.96 -37.43
C LEU A 174 34.37 -17.88 -35.93
N ASP A 175 35.17 -16.91 -35.46
CA ASP A 175 35.40 -16.68 -34.03
C ASP A 175 34.18 -16.01 -33.35
N LEU A 176 33.49 -15.13 -34.06
CA LEU A 176 32.30 -14.43 -33.56
C LEU A 176 31.07 -15.35 -33.49
N TYR A 177 30.89 -16.27 -34.44
CA TYR A 177 29.70 -17.12 -34.52
C TYR A 177 29.40 -17.95 -33.24
N PRO A 178 30.36 -18.69 -32.66
CA PRO A 178 30.12 -19.43 -31.42
C PRO A 178 29.76 -18.54 -30.23
N ARG A 179 30.29 -17.30 -30.20
CA ARG A 179 29.98 -16.32 -29.14
C ARG A 179 28.53 -15.87 -29.26
N VAL A 180 28.13 -15.33 -30.42
CA VAL A 180 26.75 -14.87 -30.63
C VAL A 180 25.74 -16.01 -30.51
N LYS A 181 26.09 -17.23 -30.90
CA LYS A 181 25.21 -18.40 -30.75
C LYS A 181 24.93 -18.70 -29.27
N ARG A 182 25.94 -18.63 -28.40
CA ARG A 182 25.74 -18.80 -26.95
C ARG A 182 24.85 -17.70 -26.38
N LEU A 183 25.07 -16.45 -26.78
CA LEU A 183 24.27 -15.31 -26.31
C LEU A 183 22.82 -15.38 -26.80
N SER A 184 22.59 -15.76 -28.06
CA SER A 184 21.25 -15.95 -28.61
C SER A 184 20.49 -17.03 -27.85
N LEU A 185 21.15 -18.14 -27.48
CA LEU A 185 20.55 -19.18 -26.65
C LEU A 185 20.30 -18.71 -25.22
N ALA A 186 21.22 -17.96 -24.61
CA ALA A 186 21.05 -17.39 -23.27
C ALA A 186 19.84 -16.45 -23.21
N LEU A 187 19.72 -15.53 -24.18
CA LEU A 187 18.60 -14.61 -24.30
C LEU A 187 17.28 -15.33 -24.58
N TYR A 188 17.30 -16.40 -25.39
CA TYR A 188 16.13 -17.25 -25.62
C TYR A 188 15.70 -17.98 -24.34
N ASN A 189 16.65 -18.50 -23.57
CA ASN A 189 16.37 -19.12 -22.27
C ASN A 189 15.80 -18.10 -21.27
N GLN A 190 16.30 -16.86 -21.24
CA GLN A 190 15.72 -15.80 -20.41
C GLN A 190 14.27 -15.46 -20.81
N PHE A 191 13.91 -15.65 -22.08
CA PHE A 191 12.54 -15.51 -22.56
C PHE A 191 11.64 -16.68 -22.13
N GLU A 192 12.09 -17.94 -22.31
CA GLU A 192 11.29 -19.13 -21.94
C GLU A 192 11.21 -19.35 -20.43
N HIS A 193 12.32 -19.07 -19.73
CA HIS A 193 12.50 -19.28 -18.30
C HIS A 193 13.02 -18.01 -17.64
N PRO A 194 12.12 -17.02 -17.40
CA PRO A 194 12.51 -15.76 -16.81
C PRO A 194 13.12 -15.93 -15.42
N ASP A 195 14.39 -15.58 -15.28
CA ASP A 195 15.00 -15.33 -13.97
C ASP A 195 14.73 -13.88 -13.52
N SER A 196 15.06 -13.62 -12.26
CA SER A 196 14.98 -12.28 -11.65
C SER A 196 16.06 -11.32 -12.16
N THR A 197 16.94 -11.78 -13.04
CA THR A 197 18.04 -11.00 -13.59
C THR A 197 17.49 -9.90 -14.51
N GLU A 198 18.19 -8.77 -14.52
CA GLU A 198 17.87 -7.61 -15.35
C GLU A 198 17.89 -7.99 -16.83
N VAL A 199 16.92 -7.47 -17.58
CA VAL A 199 16.76 -7.80 -18.99
C VAL A 199 17.43 -6.74 -19.86
N GLY A 200 18.19 -7.19 -20.86
CA GLY A 200 19.06 -6.30 -21.61
C GLY A 200 20.38 -6.02 -20.88
N GLY A 201 20.79 -6.92 -19.98
CA GLY A 201 22.07 -6.88 -19.28
C GLY A 201 23.28 -7.20 -20.17
N PRO A 202 24.40 -7.68 -19.58
CA PRO A 202 25.67 -7.87 -20.28
C PRO A 202 25.60 -8.68 -21.58
N ASP A 203 24.75 -9.71 -21.61
CA ASP A 203 24.57 -10.54 -22.80
C ASP A 203 24.06 -9.75 -24.01
N TRP A 204 23.17 -8.78 -23.80
CA TRP A 204 22.66 -7.94 -24.89
C TRP A 204 23.70 -6.94 -25.37
N GLU A 205 24.46 -6.35 -24.45
CA GLU A 205 25.58 -5.47 -24.79
C GLU A 205 26.63 -6.21 -25.65
N GLU A 206 26.97 -7.44 -25.27
CA GLU A 206 27.90 -8.26 -26.05
C GLU A 206 27.35 -8.60 -27.46
N VAL A 207 26.03 -8.84 -27.59
CA VAL A 207 25.41 -9.03 -28.92
C VAL A 207 25.54 -7.76 -29.77
N LYS A 208 25.40 -6.56 -29.18
CA LYS A 208 25.59 -5.29 -29.91
C LYS A 208 27.02 -5.11 -30.38
N GLU A 209 27.99 -5.40 -29.53
CA GLU A 209 29.42 -5.35 -29.88
C GLU A 209 29.76 -6.32 -31.01
N ILE A 210 29.31 -7.58 -30.90
CA ILE A 210 29.55 -8.59 -31.94
C ILE A 210 28.90 -8.16 -33.27
N TYR A 211 27.69 -7.60 -33.23
CA TYR A 211 27.05 -7.11 -34.44
C TYR A 211 27.79 -5.92 -35.04
N ALA A 212 28.25 -4.97 -34.23
CA ALA A 212 29.05 -3.84 -34.71
C ALA A 212 30.34 -4.32 -35.40
N GLU A 213 31.07 -5.25 -34.78
CA GLU A 213 32.28 -5.84 -35.38
C GLU A 213 31.96 -6.59 -36.68
N ALA A 214 30.88 -7.38 -36.71
CA ALA A 214 30.46 -8.09 -37.92
C ALA A 214 30.05 -7.13 -39.05
N ARG A 215 29.42 -6.00 -38.73
CA ARG A 215 29.10 -4.95 -39.70
C ARG A 215 30.35 -4.29 -40.27
N GLU A 216 31.33 -3.95 -39.44
CA GLU A 216 32.61 -3.38 -39.89
C GLU A 216 33.40 -4.34 -40.79
N LEU A 217 33.37 -5.63 -40.46
CA LEU A 217 34.06 -6.67 -41.23
C LEU A 217 33.43 -6.93 -42.60
N THR A 218 32.10 -6.83 -42.70
CA THR A 218 31.35 -7.19 -43.91
C THR A 218 30.88 -5.97 -44.72
N ASN A 219 30.87 -4.78 -44.12
CA ASN A 219 30.17 -3.59 -44.61
C ASN A 219 28.69 -3.82 -44.93
N MET A 220 28.05 -4.77 -44.24
CA MET A 220 26.65 -5.12 -44.44
C MET A 220 25.82 -4.82 -43.20
N ILE A 221 24.53 -4.61 -43.41
CA ILE A 221 23.54 -4.45 -42.34
C ILE A 221 22.48 -5.54 -42.47
N VAL A 222 21.97 -6.03 -41.34
CA VAL A 222 20.81 -6.93 -41.34
C VAL A 222 19.57 -6.12 -41.65
N MET A 223 18.81 -6.53 -42.66
CA MET A 223 17.52 -5.93 -43.02
C MET A 223 16.39 -6.80 -42.47
N THR A 224 15.41 -6.15 -41.87
CA THR A 224 14.16 -6.75 -41.37
C THR A 224 12.97 -6.18 -42.15
N GLU A 225 11.77 -6.72 -41.91
CA GLU A 225 10.52 -6.22 -42.53
C GLU A 225 10.27 -4.73 -42.23
N ASN A 226 10.80 -4.20 -41.12
CA ASN A 226 10.63 -2.82 -40.67
C ASN A 226 11.86 -1.93 -40.96
N GLY A 227 12.80 -2.39 -41.77
CA GLY A 227 14.05 -1.68 -42.07
C GLY A 227 15.29 -2.29 -41.41
N PRO A 228 16.38 -1.52 -41.26
CA PRO A 228 17.62 -2.00 -40.63
C PRO A 228 17.37 -2.58 -39.25
N LEU A 229 18.10 -3.64 -38.89
CA LEU A 229 17.99 -4.26 -37.57
C LEU A 229 18.27 -3.24 -36.48
N ASP A 230 17.24 -2.91 -35.71
CA ASP A 230 17.33 -2.04 -34.56
C ASP A 230 17.98 -2.79 -33.39
N MET A 231 19.11 -2.26 -32.91
CA MET A 231 19.87 -2.82 -31.79
C MET A 231 19.59 -2.12 -30.46
N ARG A 232 18.58 -1.24 -30.41
CA ARG A 232 18.15 -0.61 -29.15
C ARG A 232 17.57 -1.67 -28.21
N ASN A 233 17.83 -1.46 -26.91
CA ASN A 233 17.24 -2.24 -25.85
C ASN A 233 15.77 -1.80 -25.70
N PRO A 234 14.76 -2.69 -25.86
CA PRO A 234 13.36 -2.29 -25.83
C PRO A 234 12.83 -1.94 -24.42
N TRP A 235 13.70 -1.89 -23.42
CA TRP A 235 13.44 -1.37 -22.07
C TRP A 235 13.82 0.10 -21.93
N ASP A 236 14.72 0.58 -22.79
CA ASP A 236 15.06 1.98 -22.80
C ASP A 236 13.83 2.75 -23.29
N PRO A 237 13.50 3.89 -22.67
CA PRO A 237 12.46 4.75 -23.20
C PRO A 237 12.78 5.07 -24.65
N PRO A 238 11.76 5.12 -25.53
CA PRO A 238 11.99 5.47 -26.92
C PRO A 238 12.68 6.83 -26.99
N ASP A 239 13.75 6.89 -27.76
CA ASP A 239 14.49 8.11 -28.04
C ASP A 239 13.52 9.18 -28.59
N PRO A 240 13.37 10.35 -27.94
CA PRO A 240 12.43 11.37 -28.37
C PRO A 240 12.71 11.85 -29.81
N GLU A 241 13.95 11.81 -30.27
CA GLU A 241 14.34 12.23 -31.63
C GLU A 241 13.93 11.23 -32.72
N ALA A 242 13.62 9.98 -32.37
CA ALA A 242 13.17 8.97 -33.33
C ALA A 242 11.67 9.07 -33.67
N GLN A 243 10.90 9.90 -32.93
CA GLN A 243 9.49 10.19 -33.23
C GLN A 243 9.32 11.38 -34.19
N GLU A 244 10.39 12.12 -34.47
CA GLU A 244 10.41 13.27 -35.39
C GLU A 244 11.08 12.94 -36.75
N ALA A 245 11.05 11.69 -37.19
CA ALA A 245 11.25 11.42 -38.62
C ALA A 245 9.90 11.61 -39.32
N PRO A 246 9.63 12.74 -40.00
CA PRO A 246 8.42 12.86 -40.77
C PRO A 246 8.43 11.78 -41.86
N MET A 247 7.30 11.09 -42.03
CA MET A 247 6.98 10.45 -43.30
C MET A 247 6.86 11.55 -44.36
N GLU A 248 7.98 12.02 -44.87
CA GLU A 248 8.05 12.84 -46.07
C GLU A 248 8.49 11.97 -47.24
N GLY A 249 7.49 11.54 -48.02
CA GLY A 249 7.56 11.47 -49.48
C GLY A 249 8.41 10.36 -50.13
N ALA A 250 7.76 9.27 -50.52
CA ALA A 250 7.92 8.65 -51.84
C ALA A 250 6.64 7.90 -52.23
#